data_AF-A0A7Y1VB15-F1
#
_entry.id   AF-A0A7Y1VB15-F1
#
_cell.length_a   1.000
_cell.length_b   1.000
_cell.length_c   1.000
_cell.angle_alpha   90.00
_cell.angle_beta   90.00
_cell.angle_gamma   90.00
#
_symmetry.space_group_name_H-M   'P 1'
#
loop_
_entity.id
_entity.type
_entity.pdbx_description
1 polymer ?
#
loop_
_entity_poly.entity_id
_entity_poly.type
_entity_poly.pdbx_seq_one_letter_code
_entity_poly.pdbx_strand_id
1 'polypeptide(L)'
;PQDIKDLYKTVWEMSMKDIIDMSRHRGYFIDQSQSLNLFLEGATMAKLTSMHFYAWKSGLKTGMYYLRTKSAVDAIKFTLDNKKKEEPVAEVAEVIETTETEKVVAKRKQKATKTAEKFAEKTAPKPEIEPMSAEEMKALIAQSKEAEGDDCLMCGS
;
A
#
# COMPACT_ATOMS: atom_id res chain seq x y z
N PRO A 1 -26.73 -3.51 -4.43
CA PRO A 1 -26.91 -3.62 -5.89
C PRO A 1 -25.57 -3.48 -6.61
N GLN A 2 -25.36 -4.14 -7.75
CA GLN A 2 -24.04 -4.19 -8.41
C GLN A 2 -23.69 -2.87 -9.09
N ASP A 3 -24.67 -2.24 -9.73
CA ASP A 3 -24.65 -0.88 -10.27
C ASP A 3 -24.10 0.15 -9.28
N ILE A 4 -24.52 0.09 -8.02
CA ILE A 4 -24.04 0.99 -6.97
C ILE A 4 -22.55 0.73 -6.66
N LYS A 5 -22.13 -0.54 -6.61
CA LYS A 5 -20.71 -0.88 -6.37
C LYS A 5 -19.83 -0.43 -7.53
N ASP A 6 -20.31 -0.59 -8.76
CA ASP A 6 -19.58 -0.17 -9.95
C ASP A 6 -19.45 1.37 -10.03
N LEU A 7 -20.48 2.11 -9.61
CA LEU A 7 -20.45 3.57 -9.54
C LEU A 7 -19.47 4.10 -8.48
N TYR A 8 -19.35 3.41 -7.34
CA TYR A 8 -18.50 3.83 -6.22
C TYR A 8 -17.18 3.06 -6.12
N LYS A 9 -16.65 2.58 -7.27
CA LYS A 9 -15.30 2.01 -7.32
C LYS A 9 -14.27 3.00 -6.82
N THR A 10 -13.41 2.52 -5.94
CA THR A 10 -12.22 3.25 -5.49
C THR A 10 -11.11 3.15 -6.52
N VAL A 11 -10.14 4.05 -6.44
CA VAL A 11 -8.99 4.05 -7.36
C VAL A 11 -8.15 2.78 -7.30
N TRP A 12 -8.20 2.04 -6.18
CA TRP A 12 -7.48 0.77 -6.00
C TRP A 12 -8.17 -0.40 -6.70
N GLU A 13 -9.47 -0.29 -6.96
CA GLU A 13 -10.28 -1.31 -7.65
C GLU A 13 -10.32 -1.07 -9.17
N MET A 14 -9.80 0.06 -9.63
CA MET A 14 -9.72 0.41 -11.05
C MET A 14 -8.41 -0.10 -11.66
N SER A 15 -8.49 -0.55 -12.92
CA SER A 15 -7.31 -0.88 -13.70
C SER A 15 -6.51 0.39 -14.04
N MET A 16 -5.22 0.41 -13.69
CA MET A 16 -4.34 1.53 -14.07
C MET A 16 -4.15 1.66 -15.58
N LYS A 17 -4.32 0.57 -16.33
CA LYS A 17 -4.31 0.61 -17.79
C LYS A 17 -5.45 1.48 -18.32
N ASP A 18 -6.65 1.34 -17.76
CA ASP A 18 -7.82 2.13 -18.19
C ASP A 18 -7.64 3.61 -17.87
N ILE A 19 -7.02 3.92 -16.73
CA ILE A 19 -6.66 5.30 -16.36
C ILE A 19 -5.67 5.90 -17.39
N ILE A 20 -4.68 5.12 -17.84
CA ILE A 20 -3.71 5.53 -18.86
C ILE A 20 -4.42 5.74 -20.21
N ASP A 21 -5.30 4.83 -20.62
CA ASP A 21 -6.04 4.92 -21.89
C ASP A 21 -6.97 6.14 -21.92
N MET A 22 -7.71 6.40 -20.83
CA MET A 22 -8.51 7.62 -20.69
C MET A 22 -7.64 8.88 -20.71
N SER A 23 -6.45 8.83 -20.10
CA SER A 23 -5.50 9.95 -20.10
C SER A 23 -4.96 10.23 -21.50
N ARG A 24 -4.73 9.17 -22.31
CA ARG A 24 -4.35 9.29 -23.72
C ARG A 24 -5.46 9.94 -24.53
N HIS A 25 -6.70 9.48 -24.39
CA HIS A 25 -7.83 10.01 -25.15
C HIS A 25 -8.07 11.50 -24.91
N ARG A 26 -7.98 11.96 -23.66
CA ARG A 26 -8.08 13.40 -23.38
C ARG A 26 -6.80 14.18 -23.73
N GLY A 27 -5.65 13.49 -23.78
CA GLY A 27 -4.35 14.07 -24.11
C GLY A 27 -4.28 14.73 -25.49
N TYR A 28 -5.13 14.31 -26.44
CA TYR A 28 -5.24 14.96 -27.77
C TYR A 28 -5.74 16.41 -27.71
N PHE A 29 -6.44 16.78 -26.63
CA PHE A 29 -7.00 18.12 -26.43
C PHE A 29 -6.18 18.96 -25.43
N ILE A 30 -5.01 18.48 -25.00
CA ILE A 30 -4.13 19.15 -24.03
C ILE A 30 -2.87 19.64 -24.74
N ASP A 31 -2.68 20.96 -24.72
CA ASP A 31 -1.53 21.64 -25.32
C ASP A 31 -0.20 21.24 -24.67
N GLN A 32 -0.14 21.28 -23.34
CA GLN A 32 1.01 20.93 -22.52
C GLN A 32 0.85 19.49 -22.03
N SER A 33 0.79 19.26 -20.73
CA SER A 33 0.62 17.94 -20.14
C SER A 33 -0.39 17.97 -19.01
N GLN A 34 -0.51 16.86 -18.30
CA GLN A 34 -1.42 16.68 -17.18
C GLN A 34 -0.76 15.88 -16.06
N SER A 35 -1.09 16.23 -14.83
CA SER A 35 -0.61 15.52 -13.64
C SER A 35 -1.33 14.17 -13.50
N LEU A 36 -0.67 13.10 -13.95
CA LEU A 36 -1.21 11.74 -13.90
C LEU A 36 -0.70 10.98 -12.67
N ASN A 37 -1.55 10.84 -11.64
CA ASN A 37 -1.24 9.99 -10.49
C ASN A 37 -1.56 8.53 -10.79
N LEU A 38 -0.66 7.62 -10.41
CA LEU A 38 -0.83 6.18 -10.56
C LEU A 38 -0.85 5.51 -9.20
N PHE A 39 -1.69 4.49 -9.07
CA PHE A 39 -1.98 3.80 -7.82
C PHE A 39 -1.68 2.32 -8.01
N LEU A 40 -0.81 1.75 -7.19
CA LEU A 40 -0.39 0.36 -7.33
C LEU A 40 -0.43 -0.34 -5.97
N GLU A 41 -1.25 -1.39 -5.88
CA GLU A 41 -1.24 -2.32 -4.76
C GLU A 41 -0.17 -3.40 -4.99
N GLY A 42 0.62 -3.70 -3.96
CA GLY A 42 1.70 -4.68 -4.06
C GLY A 42 2.71 -4.29 -5.15
N ALA A 43 3.31 -3.12 -5.03
CA ALA A 43 4.24 -2.59 -6.02
C ALA A 43 5.45 -3.50 -6.21
N THR A 44 5.59 -4.03 -7.42
CA THR A 44 6.77 -4.78 -7.87
C THR A 44 7.45 -4.01 -9.00
N MET A 45 8.76 -4.19 -9.15
CA MET A 45 9.50 -3.51 -10.22
C MET A 45 8.96 -3.92 -11.59
N ALA A 46 8.60 -5.18 -11.80
CA ALA A 46 8.01 -5.65 -13.06
C ALA A 46 6.73 -4.89 -13.42
N LYS A 47 5.80 -4.71 -12.47
CA LYS A 47 4.54 -3.97 -12.69
C LYS A 47 4.77 -2.48 -12.93
N LEU A 48 5.71 -1.88 -12.20
CA LEU A 48 6.01 -0.46 -12.35
C LEU A 48 6.64 -0.17 -13.72
N THR A 49 7.60 -1.01 -14.13
CA THR A 49 8.29 -0.93 -15.41
C THR A 49 7.30 -1.13 -16.56
N SER A 50 6.45 -2.17 -16.53
CA SER A 50 5.46 -2.39 -17.58
C SER A 50 4.48 -1.22 -17.71
N MET A 51 4.05 -0.64 -16.59
CA MET A 51 3.18 0.54 -16.56
C MET A 51 3.86 1.78 -17.17
N HIS A 52 5.14 2.02 -16.89
CA HIS A 52 5.90 3.12 -17.49
C HIS A 52 6.05 2.94 -19.00
N PHE A 53 6.43 1.75 -19.46
CA PHE A 53 6.54 1.46 -20.88
C PHE A 53 5.18 1.56 -21.59
N TYR A 54 4.10 1.15 -20.94
CA TYR A 54 2.76 1.29 -21.48
C TYR A 54 2.36 2.76 -21.67
N ALA A 55 2.58 3.60 -20.65
CA ALA A 55 2.31 5.04 -20.72
C ALA A 55 3.16 5.73 -21.81
N TRP A 56 4.43 5.36 -21.93
CA TRP A 56 5.34 5.88 -22.96
C TRP A 56 4.90 5.47 -24.38
N LYS A 57 4.63 4.18 -24.61
CA LYS A 57 4.12 3.67 -25.90
C LYS A 57 2.77 4.28 -26.28
N SER A 58 1.97 4.69 -25.28
CA SER A 58 0.69 5.37 -25.48
C SER A 58 0.82 6.85 -25.88
N GLY A 59 2.04 7.41 -25.89
CA GLY A 59 2.31 8.79 -26.28
C GLY A 59 1.99 9.83 -25.21
N LEU A 60 1.89 9.42 -23.94
CA LEU A 60 1.69 10.36 -22.84
C LEU A 60 2.94 11.18 -22.58
N LYS A 61 2.77 12.51 -22.52
CA LYS A 61 3.84 13.47 -22.17
C LYS A 61 4.29 13.29 -20.72
N THR A 62 3.34 13.12 -19.79
CA THR A 62 3.60 12.74 -18.40
C THR A 62 3.09 11.33 -18.17
N GLY A 63 4.01 10.37 -18.10
CA GLY A 63 3.68 8.96 -17.86
C GLY A 63 3.31 8.67 -16.41
N MET A 64 3.91 9.39 -15.45
CA MET A 64 3.59 9.28 -14.02
C MET A 64 3.98 10.57 -13.29
N TYR A 65 3.12 11.03 -12.38
CA TYR A 65 3.38 12.15 -11.47
C TYR A 65 3.74 11.64 -10.07
N TYR A 66 2.75 11.12 -9.34
CA TYR A 66 3.00 10.35 -8.12
C TYR A 66 2.68 8.89 -8.32
N LEU A 67 3.54 8.04 -7.76
CA LEU A 67 3.20 6.66 -7.44
C LEU A 67 2.64 6.62 -6.03
N ARG A 68 1.39 6.15 -5.88
CA ARG A 68 0.79 5.87 -4.58
C ARG A 68 0.71 4.37 -4.38
N THR A 69 1.40 3.88 -3.38
CA THR A 69 1.38 2.46 -3.01
C THR A 69 0.55 2.25 -1.76
N LYS A 70 -0.18 1.14 -1.72
CA LYS A 70 -0.87 0.68 -0.52
C LYS A 70 -0.05 -0.43 0.13
N SER A 71 0.09 -0.38 1.45
CA SER A 71 0.64 -1.49 2.23
C SER A 71 -0.25 -2.72 2.06
N ALA A 72 0.35 -3.91 1.95
CA ALA A 72 -0.37 -5.17 1.89
C ALA A 72 -1.20 -5.45 3.16
N VAL A 73 -0.82 -4.83 4.29
CA VAL A 73 -1.56 -4.90 5.55
C VAL A 73 -2.13 -3.53 5.86
N ASP A 74 -3.46 -3.47 5.94
CA ASP A 74 -4.18 -2.29 6.40
C ASP A 74 -3.97 -2.10 7.91
N ALA A 75 -3.61 -0.89 8.31
CA ALA A 75 -3.53 -0.54 9.72
C ALA A 75 -4.93 -0.69 10.35
N ILE A 76 -4.99 -1.30 11.54
CA ILE A 76 -6.23 -1.44 12.31
C ILE A 76 -6.77 -0.03 12.59
N LYS A 77 -7.86 0.34 11.92
CA LYS A 77 -8.51 1.63 12.12
C LYS A 77 -9.22 1.58 13.47
N PHE A 78 -8.65 2.24 14.47
CA PHE A 78 -9.26 2.40 15.78
C PHE A 78 -10.43 3.39 15.67
N THR A 79 -11.62 2.88 15.42
CA THR A 79 -12.86 3.62 15.60
C THR A 79 -13.31 3.47 17.06
N LEU A 80 -13.86 4.53 17.66
CA LEU A 80 -14.48 4.45 18.98
C LEU A 80 -15.63 3.43 18.91
N ASP A 81 -15.58 2.43 19.77
CA ASP A 81 -16.55 1.36 20.02
C ASP A 81 -17.45 0.94 18.84
N ASN A 82 -17.06 -0.15 18.15
CA ASN A 82 -17.90 -0.89 17.20
C ASN A 82 -19.01 -1.70 17.90
N LYS A 83 -19.74 -1.09 18.84
CA LYS A 83 -20.99 -1.62 19.41
C LYS A 83 -22.17 -0.75 18.99
N LYS A 84 -22.47 -0.73 17.69
CA LYS A 84 -23.83 -0.43 17.18
C LYS A 84 -23.88 -0.62 15.66
N LYS A 85 -24.26 -1.84 15.26
CA LYS A 85 -25.06 -2.11 14.06
C LYS A 85 -25.55 -3.57 14.08
N GLU A 86 -26.23 -3.91 15.17
CA GLU A 86 -27.27 -4.92 15.13
C GLU A 86 -28.54 -4.19 15.60
N GLU A 87 -29.64 -4.41 14.87
CA GLU A 87 -30.90 -3.70 15.04
C GLU A 87 -31.47 -3.91 16.45
N PRO A 88 -32.10 -2.92 17.09
CA PRO A 88 -32.57 -3.08 18.46
C PRO A 88 -33.87 -3.88 18.50
N VAL A 89 -33.82 -5.10 19.05
CA VAL A 89 -34.96 -5.70 19.74
C VAL A 89 -34.89 -5.26 21.20
N ALA A 90 -35.96 -4.64 21.67
CA ALA A 90 -36.09 -4.11 23.01
C ALA A 90 -36.45 -5.22 24.01
N GLU A 91 -35.65 -5.40 25.07
CA GLU A 91 -36.17 -5.74 26.40
C GLU A 91 -35.18 -5.41 27.55
N VAL A 92 -35.71 -4.57 28.45
CA VAL A 92 -35.53 -4.24 29.88
C VAL A 92 -34.31 -4.72 30.72
N ALA A 93 -33.75 -3.72 31.42
CA ALA A 93 -32.94 -3.62 32.65
C ALA A 93 -32.53 -4.85 33.50
N GLU A 94 -31.28 -4.85 34.00
CA GLU A 94 -30.97 -4.62 35.44
C GLU A 94 -29.46 -4.32 35.68
N VAL A 95 -29.18 -3.63 36.79
CA VAL A 95 -27.90 -3.04 37.22
C VAL A 95 -27.29 -3.88 38.34
N ILE A 96 -26.03 -4.33 38.27
CA ILE A 96 -25.26 -4.74 39.47
C ILE A 96 -23.77 -4.31 39.38
N GLU A 97 -23.35 -3.76 40.52
CA GLU A 97 -22.15 -3.08 41.00
C GLU A 97 -20.74 -3.64 40.68
N THR A 98 -19.88 -2.71 40.25
CA THR A 98 -18.59 -2.32 40.87
C THR A 98 -17.99 -3.23 41.96
N THR A 99 -17.11 -4.17 41.61
CA THR A 99 -16.03 -4.66 42.52
C THR A 99 -14.80 -5.28 41.84
N GLU A 100 -14.72 -5.37 40.51
CA GLU A 100 -13.61 -6.08 39.83
C GLU A 100 -12.46 -5.18 39.30
N THR A 101 -12.59 -3.87 39.43
CA THR A 101 -11.70 -2.87 38.79
C THR A 101 -10.27 -2.85 39.33
N GLU A 102 -10.00 -3.28 40.56
CA GLU A 102 -8.64 -3.19 41.13
C GLU A 102 -7.73 -4.36 40.70
N LYS A 103 -8.28 -5.57 40.56
CA LYS A 103 -7.49 -6.78 40.24
C LYS A 103 -7.10 -6.86 38.75
N VAL A 104 -7.93 -6.31 37.86
CA VAL A 104 -7.67 -6.31 36.40
C VAL A 104 -6.59 -5.27 36.02
N VAL A 105 -6.51 -4.14 36.74
CA VAL A 105 -5.52 -3.09 36.48
C VAL A 105 -4.11 -3.53 36.92
N ALA A 106 -3.99 -4.27 38.03
CA ALA A 106 -2.70 -4.82 38.48
C ALA A 106 -2.13 -5.86 37.50
N LYS A 107 -3.00 -6.74 36.96
CA LYS A 107 -2.59 -7.77 35.98
C LYS A 107 -2.21 -7.16 34.62
N ARG A 108 -2.82 -6.03 34.23
CA ARG A 108 -2.48 -5.29 33.01
C ARG A 108 -1.15 -4.53 33.12
N LYS A 109 -0.85 -3.94 34.28
CA LYS A 109 0.45 -3.27 34.53
C LYS A 109 1.63 -4.24 34.46
N GLN A 110 1.50 -5.44 35.03
CA GLN A 110 2.57 -6.46 34.97
C GLN A 110 2.78 -7.07 33.58
N LYS A 111 1.74 -7.10 32.73
CA LYS A 111 1.85 -7.57 31.34
C LYS A 111 2.46 -6.49 30.43
N ALA A 112 2.20 -5.21 30.73
CA ALA A 112 2.78 -4.08 30.02
C ALA A 112 4.29 -3.93 30.27
N THR A 113 4.78 -4.12 31.51
CA THR A 113 6.21 -4.06 31.82
C THR A 113 7.00 -5.18 31.15
N LYS A 114 6.50 -6.42 31.20
CA LYS A 114 7.13 -7.57 30.52
C LYS A 114 7.14 -7.47 29.00
N THR A 115 6.22 -6.71 28.43
CA THR A 115 6.15 -6.47 26.97
C THR A 115 7.08 -5.32 26.56
N ALA A 116 7.24 -4.30 27.42
CA ALA A 116 8.19 -3.21 27.23
C ALA A 116 9.64 -3.70 27.30
N GLU A 117 9.98 -4.60 28.23
CA GLU A 117 11.31 -5.19 28.36
C GLU A 117 11.69 -6.04 27.12
N LYS A 118 10.74 -6.83 26.59
CA LYS A 118 10.95 -7.59 25.35
C LYS A 118 11.08 -6.72 24.09
N PHE A 119 10.51 -5.52 24.10
CA PHE A 119 10.66 -4.56 23.00
C PHE A 119 11.98 -3.81 23.09
N ALA A 120 12.46 -3.49 24.29
CA ALA A 120 13.76 -2.85 24.51
C ALA A 120 14.92 -3.75 24.04
N GLU A 121 14.86 -5.06 24.31
CA GLU A 121 15.91 -6.01 23.93
C GLU A 121 15.96 -6.30 22.41
N LYS A 122 14.83 -6.16 21.71
CA LYS A 122 14.75 -6.28 20.23
C LYS A 122 15.16 -5.02 19.47
N THR A 123 15.37 -3.91 20.16
CA THR A 123 15.69 -2.60 19.55
C THR A 123 17.11 -2.15 19.89
N ALA A 124 18.06 -3.09 19.91
CA ALA A 124 19.47 -2.75 19.76
C ALA A 124 19.72 -2.29 18.30
N PRO A 125 20.57 -1.26 18.07
CA PRO A 125 20.75 -0.68 16.75
C PRO A 125 21.38 -1.71 15.80
N LYS A 126 20.71 -2.01 14.69
CA LYS A 126 21.38 -2.65 13.53
C LYS A 126 22.38 -1.64 12.96
N PRO A 127 23.57 -2.10 12.53
CA PRO A 127 24.63 -1.23 12.06
C PRO A 127 24.19 -0.44 10.82
N GLU A 128 24.75 0.77 10.72
CA GLU A 128 24.58 1.72 9.62
C GLU A 128 24.64 1.05 8.25
N ILE A 129 23.65 1.33 7.41
CA ILE A 129 23.67 0.95 5.99
C ILE A 129 24.60 1.94 5.30
N GLU A 130 25.84 1.54 5.09
CA GLU A 130 26.78 2.29 4.26
C GLU A 130 26.27 2.35 2.80
N PRO A 131 26.44 3.48 2.09
CA PRO A 131 26.10 3.55 0.68
C PRO A 131 27.00 2.58 -0.12
N MET A 132 26.39 1.77 -1.00
CA MET A 132 27.12 0.81 -1.84
C MET A 132 28.31 1.48 -2.54
N SER A 133 29.44 0.78 -2.56
CA SER A 133 30.67 1.31 -3.14
C SER A 133 30.52 1.48 -4.66
N ALA A 134 31.25 2.45 -5.24
CA ALA A 134 31.20 2.73 -6.68
C ALA A 134 31.58 1.50 -7.55
N GLU A 135 32.33 0.56 -6.98
CA GLU A 135 32.73 -0.68 -7.65
C GLU A 135 31.58 -1.69 -7.77
N GLU A 136 30.72 -1.80 -6.75
CA GLU A 136 29.54 -2.67 -6.77
C GLU A 136 28.49 -2.17 -7.75
N MET A 137 28.30 -0.84 -7.83
CA MET A 137 27.43 -0.22 -8.83
C MET A 137 27.96 -0.43 -10.26
N LYS A 138 29.28 -0.38 -10.44
CA LYS A 138 29.92 -0.63 -11.74
C LYS A 138 29.80 -2.10 -12.16
N ALA A 139 29.89 -3.03 -11.21
CA ALA A 139 29.71 -4.47 -11.44
C ALA A 139 28.25 -4.80 -11.84
N LEU A 140 27.27 -4.20 -11.19
CA LEU A 140 25.85 -4.35 -11.54
C LEU A 140 25.54 -3.83 -12.95
N ILE A 141 26.12 -2.68 -13.31
CA ILE A 141 25.96 -2.11 -14.66
C ILE A 141 26.62 -3.01 -15.71
N ALA A 142 27.77 -3.59 -15.43
CA ALA A 142 28.43 -4.55 -16.32
C ALA A 142 27.58 -5.82 -16.53
N GLN A 143 27.07 -6.42 -15.45
CA GLN A 143 26.17 -7.58 -15.54
C GLN A 143 24.89 -7.27 -16.34
N SER A 144 24.32 -6.07 -16.17
CA SER A 144 23.13 -5.67 -16.92
C SER A 144 23.38 -5.49 -18.42
N LYS A 145 24.60 -5.10 -18.81
CA LYS A 145 25.00 -4.99 -20.23
C LYS A 145 25.32 -6.34 -20.86
N GLU A 146 25.86 -7.27 -20.07
CA GLU A 146 26.13 -8.63 -20.54
C GLU A 146 24.83 -9.45 -20.71
N ALA A 147 23.74 -9.04 -20.07
CA ALA A 147 22.42 -9.66 -20.18
C ALA A 147 21.54 -9.16 -21.35
N GLU A 148 22.07 -8.33 -22.27
CA GLU A 148 21.36 -7.87 -23.49
C GLU A 148 21.15 -9.01 -24.51
N GLY A 149 20.35 -10.01 -24.14
CA GLY A 149 20.00 -11.11 -25.04
C GLY A 149 18.75 -11.91 -24.67
N ASP A 150 18.18 -11.79 -23.46
CA ASP A 150 16.97 -12.54 -23.09
C ASP A 150 15.72 -11.67 -23.23
N ASP A 151 15.32 -11.54 -24.49
CA ASP A 151 14.08 -10.94 -24.95
C ASP A 151 12.88 -11.75 -24.41
N CYS A 152 12.08 -11.12 -23.56
CA CYS A 152 10.64 -11.35 -23.51
C CYS A 152 10.13 -12.80 -23.27
N LEU A 153 10.72 -13.57 -22.36
CA LEU A 153 10.15 -14.88 -21.95
C LEU A 153 9.23 -14.85 -20.71
N MET A 154 9.00 -13.68 -20.11
CA MET A 154 8.11 -13.52 -18.94
C MET A 154 6.76 -12.87 -19.27
N CYS A 155 6.40 -12.78 -20.56
CA CYS A 155 5.03 -12.48 -20.97
C CYS A 155 4.29 -13.80 -21.26
N GLY A 156 3.95 -14.52 -20.18
CA GLY A 156 3.20 -15.77 -20.24
C GLY A 156 2.20 -15.85 -19.08
N SER A 157 0.93 -15.55 -19.42
CA SER A 157 -0.29 -15.60 -18.60
C SER A 157 -0.53 -14.48 -17.58
#